data_AF-A0AAD1EKW8-F1
#
_entry.id   AF-A0AAD1EKW8-F1
#
_cell.length_a   1.000
_cell.length_b   1.000
_cell.length_c   1.000
_cell.angle_alpha   90.00
_cell.angle_beta   90.00
_cell.angle_gamma   90.00
#
_symmetry.space_group_name_H-M   'P 1'
#
loop_
_entity.id
_entity.type
_entity.pdbx_description
1 polymer ?
#
loop_
_entity_poly.entity_id
_entity_poly.type
_entity_poly.pdbx_seq_one_letter_code
_entity_poly.pdbx_strand_id
1 'polypeptide(L)'
;MITGNGYLYLRNGRRAEVSYEFAGNYDDQRAGHLLFDTTTFDDSLFYYRLILTCEDGEAVAVSIMNRGDRHLAVTGRVLARTQPA
;
A
#
# COMPACT_ATOMS: atom_id res chain seq x y z
N MET A 1 14.71 -6.35 -2.45
CA MET A 1 13.57 -5.53 -2.93
C MET A 1 12.40 -6.47 -3.08
N ILE A 2 11.22 -6.11 -2.57
CA ILE A 2 10.00 -6.91 -2.74
C ILE A 2 9.09 -6.14 -3.68
N THR A 3 8.74 -6.76 -4.79
CA THR A 3 7.91 -6.16 -5.83
C THR A 3 6.79 -7.11 -6.20
N GLY A 4 5.67 -6.56 -6.66
CA GLY A 4 4.52 -7.33 -7.09
C GLY A 4 3.34 -6.43 -7.32
N ASN A 5 2.17 -7.01 -7.55
CA ASN A 5 0.93 -6.27 -7.71
C ASN A 5 0.01 -6.44 -6.51
N GLY A 6 -0.92 -5.51 -6.34
CA GLY A 6 -1.86 -5.58 -5.24
C GLY A 6 -3.03 -4.62 -5.40
N TYR A 7 -3.87 -4.62 -4.38
CA TYR A 7 -5.01 -3.73 -4.29
C TYR A 7 -4.87 -2.81 -3.09
N LEU A 8 -4.86 -1.50 -3.35
CA LEU A 8 -4.91 -0.47 -2.32
C LEU A 8 -6.38 -0.16 -2.02
N TYR A 9 -6.82 -0.45 -0.80
CA TYR A 9 -8.17 -0.17 -0.34
C TYR A 9 -8.26 1.26 0.20
N LEU A 10 -9.14 2.05 -0.43
CA LEU A 10 -9.37 3.46 -0.11
C LEU A 10 -10.57 3.61 0.83
N ARG A 11 -10.62 4.74 1.54
CA ARG A 11 -11.65 4.99 2.56
C ARG A 11 -13.08 4.97 2.02
N ASN A 12 -13.28 5.35 0.76
CA ASN A 12 -14.59 5.34 0.11
C ASN A 12 -15.07 3.94 -0.31
N GLY A 13 -14.36 2.87 0.10
CA GLY A 13 -14.67 1.49 -0.27
C GLY A 13 -14.22 1.10 -1.67
N ARG A 14 -13.65 2.02 -2.45
CA ARG A 14 -13.01 1.69 -3.74
C ARG A 14 -11.66 1.04 -3.48
N ARG A 15 -11.21 0.27 -4.47
CA ARG A 15 -9.84 -0.23 -4.54
C ARG A 15 -9.14 0.32 -5.76
N ALA A 16 -7.85 0.59 -5.65
CA ALA A 16 -6.97 0.87 -6.76
C ALA A 16 -6.05 -0.33 -6.98
N GLU A 17 -5.91 -0.77 -8.22
CA GLU A 17 -4.86 -1.72 -8.60
C GLU A 17 -3.53 -0.96 -8.64
N VAL A 18 -2.50 -1.51 -8.00
CA VAL A 18 -1.19 -0.88 -7.87
C VAL A 18 -0.09 -1.90 -8.04
N SER A 19 1.06 -1.49 -8.56
CA SER A 19 2.30 -2.24 -8.40
C SER A 19 3.04 -1.69 -7.18
N TYR A 20 3.59 -2.55 -6.32
CA TYR A 20 4.38 -2.11 -5.17
C TYR A 20 5.87 -2.39 -5.38
N GLU A 21 6.69 -1.52 -4.82
CA GLU A 21 8.14 -1.61 -4.80
C GLU A 21 8.66 -1.27 -3.40
N PHE A 22 8.83 -2.28 -2.56
CA PHE A 22 9.37 -2.11 -1.22
C PHE A 22 10.89 -2.26 -1.21
N ALA A 23 11.56 -1.31 -0.55
CA ALA A 23 12.91 -1.49 -0.03
C ALA A 23 12.92 -2.77 0.84
N GLY A 24 14.02 -3.52 0.82
CA GLY A 24 14.09 -4.87 1.39
C GLY A 24 13.62 -4.99 2.85
N ASN A 25 13.30 -6.23 3.26
CA ASN A 25 12.73 -6.57 4.57
C ASN A 25 13.54 -6.02 5.74
N TYR A 26 12.89 -5.16 6.53
CA TYR A 26 13.19 -5.00 7.96
C TYR A 26 11.99 -5.56 8.72
N ASP A 27 12.08 -6.82 9.16
CA ASP A 27 11.03 -7.52 9.91
C ASP A 27 9.62 -7.34 9.31
N ASP A 28 8.72 -6.71 10.06
CA ASP A 28 7.33 -6.44 9.69
C ASP A 28 7.14 -5.05 9.06
N GLN A 29 8.21 -4.30 8.79
CA GLN A 29 8.14 -3.01 8.13
C GLN A 29 8.23 -3.14 6.61
N ARG A 30 7.53 -2.25 5.92
CA ARG A 30 7.56 -2.07 4.47
C ARG A 30 7.71 -0.59 4.19
N ALA A 31 8.72 -0.19 3.44
CA ALA A 31 8.88 1.19 2.98
C ALA A 31 9.21 1.16 1.49
N GLY A 32 8.64 2.08 0.71
CA GLY A 32 8.83 2.05 -0.74
C GLY A 32 7.77 2.83 -1.49
N HIS A 33 7.43 2.37 -2.70
CA HIS A 33 6.48 3.05 -3.58
C HIS A 33 5.30 2.16 -3.96
N LEU A 34 4.14 2.78 -4.10
CA LEU A 34 2.99 2.22 -4.81
C LEU A 34 2.87 2.95 -6.15
N LEU A 35 2.93 2.23 -7.26
CA LEU A 35 2.94 2.76 -8.61
C LEU A 35 1.56 2.62 -9.23
N PHE A 36 0.93 3.75 -9.51
CA PHE A 36 -0.35 3.88 -10.22
C PHE A 36 -0.61 5.35 -10.53
N ASP A 37 -1.57 5.63 -11.42
CA ASP A 37 -2.00 7.00 -11.71
C ASP A 37 -2.82 7.58 -10.56
N THR A 38 -2.18 8.42 -9.73
CA THR A 38 -2.80 9.02 -8.55
C THR A 38 -3.65 10.23 -8.91
N THR A 39 -3.53 10.77 -10.13
CA THR A 39 -4.27 11.97 -10.57
C THR A 39 -5.76 11.73 -10.75
N THR A 40 -6.14 10.45 -10.91
CA THR A 40 -7.55 10.02 -11.02
C THR A 40 -8.28 9.93 -9.68
N PHE A 41 -7.59 10.23 -8.57
CA PHE A 41 -8.11 10.12 -7.20
C PHE A 41 -8.06 11.46 -6.47
N ASP A 42 -9.07 11.69 -5.63
CA ASP A 42 -9.11 12.82 -4.71
C ASP A 42 -8.13 12.62 -3.55
N ASP A 43 -7.40 13.68 -3.19
CA ASP A 43 -6.35 13.67 -2.16
C ASP A 43 -6.85 13.20 -0.79
N SER A 44 -8.11 13.48 -0.46
CA SER A 44 -8.72 13.08 0.81
C SER A 44 -8.75 11.57 1.02
N LEU A 45 -8.65 10.79 -0.06
CA LEU A 45 -8.60 9.34 -0.02
C LEU A 45 -7.27 8.82 0.53
N PHE A 46 -6.22 9.65 0.61
CA PHE A 46 -4.87 9.25 1.02
C PHE A 46 -4.48 9.71 2.43
N TYR A 47 -5.31 10.51 3.12
CA TYR A 47 -4.99 11.07 4.45
C TYR A 47 -5.25 10.11 5.63
N TYR A 48 -5.60 8.86 5.37
CA TYR A 48 -5.92 7.87 6.39
C TYR A 48 -5.03 6.66 6.26
N ARG A 49 -5.03 5.81 7.29
CA ARG A 49 -4.42 4.49 7.20
C ARG A 49 -5.08 3.72 6.06
N LEU A 50 -4.28 3.30 5.08
CA LEU A 50 -4.73 2.49 3.95
C LEU A 50 -4.26 1.06 4.12
N ILE A 51 -4.95 0.15 3.44
CA ILE A 51 -4.60 -1.27 3.44
C ILE A 51 -4.21 -1.65 2.02
N LEU A 52 -3.00 -2.14 1.85
CA LEU A 52 -2.56 -2.82 0.65
C LEU A 52 -2.73 -4.32 0.86
N THR A 53 -3.43 -4.99 -0.05
CA THR A 53 -3.37 -6.46 -0.16
C THR A 53 -2.46 -6.81 -1.32
N CYS A 54 -1.33 -7.45 -1.01
CA CYS A 54 -0.38 -7.95 -1.99
C CYS A 54 -0.93 -9.20 -2.70
N GLU A 55 -0.39 -9.52 -3.87
CA GLU A 55 -0.78 -10.69 -4.67
C GLU A 55 -0.57 -12.04 -3.96
N ASP A 56 0.36 -12.11 -3.01
CA ASP A 56 0.62 -13.28 -2.15
C ASP A 56 -0.33 -13.39 -0.95
N GLY A 57 -1.27 -12.46 -0.82
CA GLY A 57 -2.22 -12.37 0.27
C GLY A 57 -1.68 -11.70 1.55
N GLU A 58 -0.44 -11.19 1.54
CA GLU A 58 0.06 -10.33 2.62
C GLU A 58 -0.75 -9.03 2.66
N ALA A 59 -1.18 -8.61 3.85
CA ALA A 59 -1.85 -7.33 4.05
C ALA A 59 -0.87 -6.37 4.74
N VAL A 60 -0.68 -5.19 4.15
CA VAL A 60 0.22 -4.16 4.68
C VAL A 60 -0.61 -2.92 4.98
N ALA A 61 -0.59 -2.48 6.23
CA ALA A 61 -1.13 -1.17 6.56
C ALA A 61 -0.10 -0.11 6.19
N VAL A 62 -0.47 0.81 5.30
CA VAL A 62 0.44 1.84 4.77
C VAL A 62 -0.02 3.24 5.17
N SER A 63 0.96 4.12 5.35
CA SER A 63 0.83 5.57 5.52
C SER A 63 1.57 6.25 4.38
N ILE A 64 0.95 7.27 3.79
CA ILE A 64 1.53 8.01 2.67
C ILE A 64 2.52 9.05 3.20
N MET A 65 3.74 9.01 2.66
CA MET A 65 4.81 9.96 2.98
C MET A 65 4.90 11.08 1.93
N ASN A 66 4.67 10.73 0.66
CA ASN A 66 4.71 11.65 -0.46
C ASN A 66 3.77 11.14 -1.57
N ARG A 67 3.18 12.05 -2.33
CA ARG A 67 2.42 11.76 -3.54
C ARG A 67 3.06 12.45 -4.74
N GLY A 68 3.27 11.68 -5.79
CA GLY A 68 3.44 12.18 -7.15
C GLY A 68 2.34 11.66 -8.06
N ASP A 69 2.28 12.16 -9.29
CA ASP A 69 1.22 11.83 -10.25
C ASP A 69 1.15 10.34 -10.59
N ARG A 70 2.28 9.63 -10.50
CA ARG A 70 2.42 8.21 -10.86
C ARG A 70 2.87 7.30 -9.73
N HIS A 71 2.98 7.82 -8.51
CA HIS A 71 3.37 7.02 -7.37
C HIS A 71 2.94 7.62 -6.03
N LEU A 72 2.84 6.76 -5.02
CA LEU A 72 2.82 7.14 -3.61
C LEU A 72 4.07 6.57 -2.93
N ALA A 73 4.86 7.42 -2.29
CA ALA A 73 5.88 6.96 -1.36
C ALA A 73 5.20 6.61 -0.04
N VAL A 74 5.48 5.42 0.49
CA VAL A 74 4.80 4.85 1.65
C VAL A 74 5.76 4.28 2.66
N THR A 75 5.32 4.29 3.91
CA THR A 75 5.81 3.41 4.96
C THR A 75 4.64 2.61 5.51
N GLY A 76 4.90 1.41 5.98
CA GLY A 76 3.85 0.49 6.37
C GLY A 76 4.34 -0.66 7.22
N ARG A 77 3.37 -1.39 7.74
CA ARG A 77 3.59 -2.56 8.60
C ARG A 77 2.73 -3.71 8.12
N VAL A 78 3.33 -4.89 8.02
CA VAL A 78 2.61 -6.14 7.76
C VAL A 78 1.61 -6.36 8.88
N LEU A 79 0.37 -6.59 8.50
CA LEU A 79 -0.68 -7.03 9.41
C LEU A 79 -0.47 -8.52 9.62
N ALA A 80 -0.27 -8.92 10.87
CA ALA A 80 -0.23 -10.34 11.22
C ALA A 80 -1.43 -11.02 10.56
N ARG A 81 -1.20 -12.15 9.85
CA ARG A 81 -2.31 -13.02 9.46
C ARG A 81 -3.09 -13.27 10.74
N THR A 82 -4.37 -12.92 10.77
CA THR A 82 -5.26 -13.41 11.80
C THR A 82 -5.25 -14.92 11.65
N GLN A 83 -4.38 -15.59 12.40
CA GLN A 83 -4.35 -17.03 12.47
C GLN A 83 -5.66 -17.39 13.17
N PRO A 84 -6.58 -18.11 12.52
CA PRO A 84 -7.73 -18.62 13.24
C PRO A 84 -7.18 -19.53 14.35
N ALA A 85 -7.61 -19.25 15.58
CA ALA A 85 -7.35 -20.09 16.74
C ALA A 85 -7.97 -21.49 16.55
#